data_AF-A0A964UEY4-F1
#
_entry.id   AF-A0A964UEY4-F1
#
_cell.length_a   1.000
_cell.length_b   1.000
_cell.length_c   1.000
_cell.angle_alpha   90.00
_cell.angle_beta   90.00
_cell.angle_gamma   90.00
#
_symmetry.space_group_name_H-M   'P 1'
#
loop_
_entity.id
_entity.type
_entity.pdbx_description
1 polymer ?
#
loop_
_entity_poly.entity_id
_entity_poly.type
_entity_poly.pdbx_seq_one_letter_code
_entity_poly.pdbx_strand_id
1 'polypeptide(L)'
;MSVEAVSETGTAPDTHEVFNQSPIFADVDLFAANPGLQAALARENAAWAGEELSALGRRAGSAEVLEWGRRANENPPKLRTFDEKGRRVDEVEYHPHYHALMQVASEHGLHARSWGHLTEGRERRPGEAVARAAGFYLMAQAEAGHCCPITMTHASIPTLLLNEDLAREWLPKIVARDYQPELAPLAEKRAVKFGMGMTEKQGGTDVRANTTRAEPTGDGTFRLTGHKWFMSAPMSDAFFVLAQGAGGLSCFLVPRVLPDGSRNAIRLQRLKDKLGNRSNASSE
;
A
#
# COMPACT_ATOMS: atom_id res chain seq x y z
N MET A 1 -39.96 33.69 47.92
CA MET A 1 -40.50 32.78 46.88
C MET A 1 -40.39 33.50 45.55
N SER A 2 -39.47 33.05 44.71
CA SER A 2 -39.42 33.37 43.29
C SER A 2 -38.51 32.32 42.66
N VAL A 3 -39.14 31.21 42.26
CA VAL A 3 -38.52 30.15 41.48
C VAL A 3 -38.69 30.58 40.03
N GLU A 4 -37.59 30.94 39.36
CA GLU A 4 -37.62 31.18 37.92
C GLU A 4 -37.69 29.83 37.19
N ALA A 5 -38.60 29.75 36.24
CA ALA A 5 -38.84 28.59 35.41
C ALA A 5 -37.65 28.36 34.48
N VAL A 6 -36.92 27.26 34.69
CA VAL A 6 -35.93 26.75 33.73
C VAL A 6 -36.72 26.03 32.63
N SER A 7 -36.49 26.42 31.38
CA SER A 7 -37.17 25.85 30.22
C SER A 7 -36.87 24.35 30.09
N GLU A 8 -37.93 23.54 30.10
CA GLU A 8 -37.87 22.11 29.81
C GLU A 8 -37.61 21.87 28.31
N THR A 9 -36.34 21.73 27.95
CA THR A 9 -35.92 20.97 26.77
C THR A 9 -34.81 19.98 27.17
N GLY A 10 -35.20 18.92 27.86
CA GLY A 10 -34.75 17.54 27.63
C GLY A 10 -33.26 17.16 27.54
N THR A 11 -32.32 17.95 28.04
CA THR A 11 -30.92 17.49 28.25
C THR A 11 -30.67 17.37 29.74
N ALA A 12 -30.22 16.21 30.21
CA ALA A 12 -29.81 16.03 31.61
C ALA A 12 -28.78 17.12 31.98
N PRO A 13 -28.87 17.76 33.15
CA PRO A 13 -27.91 18.79 33.54
C PRO A 13 -26.51 18.17 33.67
N ASP A 14 -25.50 18.88 33.15
CA ASP A 14 -24.10 18.49 33.30
C ASP A 14 -23.75 18.33 34.78
N THR A 15 -23.07 17.23 35.14
CA THR A 15 -22.74 16.92 36.54
C THR A 15 -21.45 17.60 37.03
N HIS A 16 -20.61 18.04 36.11
CA HIS A 16 -19.34 18.71 36.36
C HIS A 16 -18.84 19.42 35.09
N GLU A 17 -17.92 20.38 35.26
CA GLU A 17 -17.14 20.95 34.16
C GLU A 17 -15.95 20.05 33.84
N VAL A 18 -15.70 19.79 32.56
CA VAL A 18 -14.52 19.06 32.10
C VAL A 18 -13.39 20.06 31.84
N PHE A 19 -12.38 20.05 32.69
CA PHE A 19 -11.17 20.88 32.56
C PHE A 19 -9.90 20.01 32.61
N ASN A 20 -8.73 20.63 32.36
CA ASN A 20 -7.42 19.95 32.35
C ASN A 20 -7.29 18.80 31.33
N GLN A 21 -7.94 18.93 30.17
CA GLN A 21 -7.75 18.02 29.04
C GLN A 21 -6.65 18.56 28.12
N SER A 22 -5.73 17.68 27.69
CA SER A 22 -4.74 18.04 26.68
C SER A 22 -5.42 18.32 25.33
N PRO A 23 -4.94 19.29 24.54
CA PRO A 23 -5.43 19.50 23.20
C PRO A 23 -5.12 18.28 22.31
N ILE A 24 -5.89 18.12 21.24
CA ILE A 24 -5.66 17.07 20.24
C ILE A 24 -4.33 17.33 19.54
N PHE A 25 -3.52 16.29 19.38
CA PHE A 25 -2.30 16.35 18.58
C PHE A 25 -2.65 16.20 17.08
N ALA A 26 -2.93 17.32 16.42
CA ALA A 26 -3.24 17.42 15.00
C ALA A 26 -2.83 18.79 14.43
N ASP A 27 -2.80 18.90 13.10
CA ASP A 27 -2.39 20.09 12.35
C ASP A 27 -0.94 20.52 12.67
N VAL A 28 -0.08 19.51 12.85
CA VAL A 28 1.35 19.66 13.15
C VAL A 28 2.18 19.32 11.92
N ASP A 29 3.23 20.09 11.65
CA ASP A 29 4.29 19.67 10.74
C ASP A 29 5.18 18.62 11.41
N LEU A 30 4.88 17.34 11.15
CA LEU A 30 5.61 16.21 11.75
C LEU A 30 7.11 16.20 11.43
N PHE A 31 7.52 16.84 10.33
CA PHE A 31 8.94 16.94 9.96
C PHE A 31 9.62 18.08 10.73
N ALA A 32 8.99 19.27 10.76
CA ALA A 32 9.53 20.41 11.50
C ALA A 32 9.61 20.15 13.00
N ALA A 33 8.66 19.38 13.56
CA ALA A 33 8.65 18.95 14.95
C ALA A 33 9.72 17.90 15.30
N ASN A 34 10.47 17.38 14.31
CA ASN A 34 11.45 16.31 14.50
C ASN A 34 12.88 16.75 14.13
N PRO A 35 13.61 17.43 15.04
CA PRO A 35 14.98 17.88 14.79
C PRO A 35 15.95 16.70 14.57
N GLY A 36 15.68 15.52 15.15
CA GLY A 36 16.48 14.32 14.92
C GLY A 36 16.41 13.83 13.48
N LEU A 37 15.21 13.86 12.88
CA LEU A 37 15.01 13.53 11.47
C LEU A 37 15.72 14.53 10.55
N GLN A 38 15.64 15.83 10.85
CA GLN A 38 16.33 16.88 10.09
C GLN A 38 17.85 16.71 10.14
N ALA A 39 18.42 16.47 11.33
CA ALA A 39 19.85 16.21 11.51
C ALA A 39 20.29 14.93 10.78
N ALA A 40 19.47 13.88 10.78
CA ALA A 40 19.74 12.67 10.01
C ALA A 40 19.78 12.96 8.51
N LEU A 41 18.83 13.73 7.96
CA LEU A 41 18.88 14.11 6.54
C LEU A 41 20.13 14.89 6.17
N ALA A 42 20.57 15.82 7.01
CA ALA A 42 21.80 16.56 6.78
C ALA A 42 23.03 15.63 6.76
N ARG A 43 23.13 14.72 7.73
CA ARG A 43 24.22 13.75 7.82
C ARG A 43 24.27 12.80 6.62
N GLU A 44 23.11 12.37 6.14
CA GLU A 44 23.00 11.35 5.08
C GLU A 44 22.78 11.94 3.67
N ASN A 45 23.22 13.19 3.43
CA ASN A 45 23.16 13.88 2.12
C ASN A 45 21.75 14.05 1.52
N ALA A 46 20.73 14.17 2.37
CA ALA A 46 19.32 14.25 1.98
C ALA A 46 18.61 15.55 2.43
N ALA A 47 19.35 16.54 2.97
CA ALA A 47 18.80 17.83 3.40
C ALA A 47 18.05 18.59 2.28
N TRP A 48 18.41 18.35 1.04
CA TRP A 48 17.74 18.92 -0.13
C TRP A 48 16.25 18.57 -0.24
N ALA A 49 15.79 17.53 0.46
CA ALA A 49 14.39 17.12 0.48
C ALA A 49 13.57 17.83 1.58
N GLY A 50 14.18 18.71 2.39
CA GLY A 50 13.56 19.25 3.60
C GLY A 50 12.23 19.98 3.38
N GLU A 51 12.14 20.82 2.34
CA GLU A 51 10.90 21.56 2.03
C GLU A 51 9.76 20.61 1.63
N GLU A 52 10.04 19.66 0.75
CA GLU A 52 9.08 18.63 0.32
C GLU A 52 8.63 17.76 1.51
N LEU A 53 9.56 17.38 2.38
CA LEU A 53 9.27 16.58 3.57
C LEU A 53 8.51 17.36 4.64
N SER A 54 8.73 18.67 4.76
CA SER A 54 7.92 19.57 5.59
C SER A 54 6.49 19.69 5.06
N ALA A 55 6.31 19.82 3.73
CA ALA A 55 4.99 19.80 3.12
C ALA A 55 4.24 18.47 3.37
N LEU A 56 4.93 17.34 3.17
CA LEU A 56 4.39 16.02 3.49
C LEU A 56 4.13 15.86 4.99
N GLY A 57 5.00 16.40 5.85
CA GLY A 57 4.87 16.37 7.30
C GLY A 57 3.62 17.09 7.79
N ARG A 58 3.33 18.28 7.25
CA ARG A 58 2.05 18.98 7.50
C ARG A 58 0.85 18.17 7.02
N ARG A 59 0.96 17.53 5.85
CA ARG A 59 -0.13 16.73 5.31
C ARG A 59 -0.41 15.52 6.21
N ALA A 60 0.62 14.73 6.53
CA ALA A 60 0.52 13.55 7.38
C ALA A 60 0.09 13.87 8.82
N GLY A 61 0.48 15.02 9.36
CA GLY A 61 0.07 15.47 10.70
C GLY A 61 -1.26 16.23 10.75
N SER A 62 -1.93 16.47 9.62
CA SER A 62 -3.21 17.19 9.59
C SER A 62 -4.34 16.37 10.21
N ALA A 63 -5.30 17.06 10.85
CA ALA A 63 -6.49 16.40 11.43
C ALA A 63 -7.24 15.54 10.38
N GLU A 64 -7.28 16.01 9.13
CA GLU A 64 -7.91 15.30 8.02
C GLU A 64 -7.26 13.94 7.74
N VAL A 65 -5.93 13.89 7.58
CA VAL A 65 -5.24 12.63 7.24
C VAL A 65 -5.20 11.68 8.44
N LEU A 66 -5.14 12.19 9.66
CA LEU A 66 -5.30 11.37 10.87
C LEU A 66 -6.69 10.72 10.92
N GLU A 67 -7.75 11.46 10.57
CA GLU A 67 -9.10 10.93 10.46
C GLU A 67 -9.22 9.90 9.33
N TRP A 68 -8.54 10.11 8.20
CA TRP A 68 -8.44 9.09 7.15
C TRP A 68 -7.84 7.78 7.67
N GLY A 69 -6.78 7.88 8.46
CA GLY A 69 -6.11 6.75 9.10
C GLY A 69 -7.04 5.96 10.02
N ARG A 70 -7.78 6.67 10.88
CA ARG A 70 -8.80 6.07 11.76
C ARG A 70 -9.90 5.37 10.96
N ARG A 71 -10.51 6.08 10.00
CA ARG A 71 -11.62 5.56 9.19
C ARG A 71 -11.23 4.36 8.35
N ALA A 72 -10.03 4.34 7.76
CA ALA A 72 -9.55 3.20 6.99
C ALA A 72 -9.35 1.94 7.85
N ASN A 73 -9.02 2.08 9.14
CA ASN A 73 -8.85 0.95 10.05
C ASN A 73 -10.17 0.48 10.69
N GLU A 74 -11.07 1.39 11.01
CA GLU A 74 -12.40 1.07 11.56
C GLU A 74 -13.37 0.54 10.49
N ASN A 75 -13.15 0.87 9.22
CA ASN A 75 -13.92 0.38 8.08
C ASN A 75 -13.03 -0.51 7.20
N PRO A 76 -12.67 -1.71 7.68
CA PRO A 76 -11.72 -2.58 6.99
C PRO A 76 -12.25 -3.04 5.63
N PRO A 77 -11.37 -3.45 4.71
CA PRO A 77 -11.75 -3.84 3.36
C PRO A 77 -12.67 -5.06 3.34
N LYS A 78 -13.57 -5.12 2.36
CA LYS A 78 -14.57 -6.18 2.21
C LYS A 78 -14.32 -6.97 0.93
N LEU A 79 -14.24 -8.30 1.04
CA LEU A 79 -14.10 -9.17 -0.12
C LEU A 79 -15.45 -9.40 -0.78
N ARG A 80 -15.48 -9.22 -2.09
CA ARG A 80 -16.58 -9.56 -2.99
C ARG A 80 -16.09 -10.65 -3.93
N THR A 81 -16.40 -11.89 -3.61
CA THR A 81 -16.05 -13.03 -4.47
C THR A 81 -16.97 -13.11 -5.69
N PHE A 82 -18.25 -12.74 -5.56
CA PHE A 82 -19.24 -12.80 -6.63
C PHE A 82 -19.98 -11.47 -6.84
N ASP A 83 -20.47 -11.24 -8.07
CA ASP A 83 -21.42 -10.18 -8.39
C ASP A 83 -22.86 -10.55 -7.96
N GLU A 84 -23.81 -9.63 -8.15
CA GLU A 84 -25.22 -9.82 -7.82
C GLU A 84 -25.93 -10.90 -8.64
N LYS A 85 -25.26 -11.43 -9.67
CA LYS A 85 -25.77 -12.47 -10.59
C LYS A 85 -25.04 -13.81 -10.41
N GLY A 86 -24.17 -13.93 -9.40
CA GLY A 86 -23.42 -15.16 -9.10
C GLY A 86 -22.20 -15.41 -9.99
N ARG A 87 -21.74 -14.44 -10.78
CA ARG A 87 -20.45 -14.55 -11.51
C ARG A 87 -19.32 -14.17 -10.58
N ARG A 88 -18.22 -14.93 -10.62
CA ARG A 88 -17.06 -14.64 -9.77
C ARG A 88 -16.35 -13.37 -10.24
N VAL A 89 -16.13 -12.43 -9.32
CA VAL A 89 -15.43 -11.16 -9.58
C VAL A 89 -14.13 -11.01 -8.82
N ASP A 90 -13.92 -11.66 -7.67
CA ASP A 90 -12.63 -11.61 -6.95
C ASP A 90 -12.11 -10.17 -6.69
N GLU A 91 -12.97 -9.29 -6.16
CA GLU A 91 -12.66 -7.88 -5.85
C GLU A 91 -12.65 -7.60 -4.35
N VAL A 92 -11.86 -6.60 -3.93
CA VAL A 92 -11.87 -6.10 -2.55
C VAL A 92 -12.23 -4.63 -2.56
N GLU A 93 -13.31 -4.31 -1.86
CA GLU A 93 -13.79 -2.94 -1.67
C GLU A 93 -13.10 -2.32 -0.46
N TYR A 94 -12.53 -1.13 -0.64
CA TYR A 94 -11.88 -0.34 0.40
C TYR A 94 -12.69 0.91 0.72
N HIS A 95 -12.59 1.39 1.96
CA HIS A 95 -13.14 2.70 2.31
C HIS A 95 -12.42 3.81 1.51
N PRO A 96 -13.08 4.88 1.03
CA PRO A 96 -12.47 5.94 0.23
C PRO A 96 -11.20 6.56 0.82
N HIS A 97 -11.14 6.69 2.15
CA HIS A 97 -9.95 7.20 2.85
C HIS A 97 -8.70 6.32 2.69
N TYR A 98 -8.83 5.01 2.46
CA TYR A 98 -7.68 4.18 2.08
C TYR A 98 -7.11 4.63 0.72
N HIS A 99 -7.99 4.91 -0.25
CA HIS A 99 -7.57 5.41 -1.56
C HIS A 99 -6.94 6.81 -1.47
N ALA A 100 -7.45 7.68 -0.58
CA ALA A 100 -6.86 8.99 -0.34
C ALA A 100 -5.44 8.90 0.28
N LEU A 101 -5.21 7.96 1.20
CA LEU A 101 -3.87 7.68 1.75
C LEU A 101 -2.91 7.13 0.67
N MET A 102 -3.39 6.19 -0.15
CA MET A 102 -2.63 5.66 -1.29
C MET A 102 -2.27 6.72 -2.32
N GLN A 103 -3.18 7.66 -2.59
CA GLN A 103 -2.96 8.80 -3.48
C GLN A 103 -1.81 9.67 -2.97
N VAL A 104 -1.88 10.15 -1.73
CA VAL A 104 -0.84 11.00 -1.13
C VAL A 104 0.52 10.30 -1.15
N ALA A 105 0.58 9.03 -0.74
CA ALA A 105 1.82 8.27 -0.74
C ALA A 105 2.40 8.08 -2.16
N SER A 106 1.54 7.91 -3.16
CA SER A 106 1.96 7.71 -4.55
C SER A 106 2.42 9.01 -5.22
N GLU A 107 1.73 10.12 -4.99
CA GLU A 107 2.11 11.46 -5.49
C GLU A 107 3.47 11.91 -4.95
N HIS A 108 3.76 11.62 -3.68
CA HIS A 108 5.07 11.84 -3.07
C HIS A 108 6.11 10.77 -3.46
N GLY A 109 5.73 9.82 -4.33
CA GLY A 109 6.59 8.78 -4.86
C GLY A 109 7.14 7.83 -3.81
N LEU A 110 6.47 7.63 -2.67
CA LEU A 110 6.99 6.78 -1.59
C LEU A 110 7.17 5.31 -2.03
N HIS A 111 6.47 4.88 -3.08
CA HIS A 111 6.60 3.56 -3.68
C HIS A 111 7.77 3.44 -4.65
N ALA A 112 8.39 4.53 -5.14
CA ALA A 112 9.39 4.39 -6.20
C ALA A 112 10.39 5.54 -6.39
N ARG A 113 10.28 6.68 -5.69
CA ARG A 113 11.06 7.90 -5.98
C ARG A 113 12.57 7.70 -5.97
N SER A 114 13.10 6.78 -5.15
CA SER A 114 14.54 6.47 -5.10
C SER A 114 15.05 5.73 -6.34
N TRP A 115 14.13 5.34 -7.23
CA TRP A 115 14.35 4.64 -8.49
C TRP A 115 13.98 5.50 -9.71
N GLY A 116 13.54 6.75 -9.51
CA GLY A 116 13.13 7.64 -10.62
C GLY A 116 14.24 7.86 -11.66
N HIS A 117 15.50 7.84 -11.22
CA HIS A 117 16.68 7.93 -12.09
C HIS A 117 16.70 6.86 -13.21
N LEU A 118 16.06 5.70 -13.01
CA LEU A 118 16.00 4.62 -14.00
C LEU A 118 15.17 4.98 -15.25
N THR A 119 14.26 5.95 -15.15
CA THR A 119 13.42 6.40 -16.29
C THR A 119 13.64 7.86 -16.65
N GLU A 120 14.24 8.64 -15.75
CA GLU A 120 14.47 10.07 -15.91
C GLU A 120 15.77 10.41 -16.68
N GLY A 121 16.57 9.40 -17.05
CA GLY A 121 17.80 9.60 -17.83
C GLY A 121 18.89 10.40 -17.09
N ARG A 122 18.90 10.31 -15.76
CA ARG A 122 19.84 11.02 -14.89
C ARG A 122 20.53 10.06 -13.94
N GLU A 123 21.65 10.48 -13.39
CA GLU A 123 22.30 9.79 -12.28
C GLU A 123 21.46 9.84 -11.00
N ARG A 124 21.62 8.82 -10.17
CA ARG A 124 20.99 8.76 -8.85
C ARG A 124 21.56 9.85 -7.96
N ARG A 125 20.69 10.71 -7.40
CA ARG A 125 21.13 11.76 -6.48
C ARG A 125 21.49 11.14 -5.11
N PRO A 126 22.61 11.54 -4.48
CA PRO A 126 22.91 11.15 -3.11
C PRO A 126 21.74 11.45 -2.15
N GLY A 127 21.48 10.53 -1.23
CA GLY A 127 20.41 10.67 -0.23
C GLY A 127 18.99 10.38 -0.73
N GLU A 128 18.75 9.99 -1.98
CA GLU A 128 17.39 9.71 -2.49
C GLU A 128 16.62 8.63 -1.71
N ALA A 129 17.30 7.53 -1.36
CA ALA A 129 16.68 6.49 -0.55
C ALA A 129 16.39 6.98 0.87
N VAL A 130 17.23 7.87 1.41
CA VAL A 130 17.04 8.47 2.73
C VAL A 130 15.86 9.43 2.72
N ALA A 131 15.75 10.29 1.69
CA ALA A 131 14.59 11.16 1.50
C ALA A 131 13.29 10.35 1.38
N ARG A 132 13.30 9.24 0.63
CA ARG A 132 12.18 8.30 0.57
C ARG A 132 11.86 7.70 1.93
N ALA A 133 12.87 7.26 2.69
CA ALA A 133 12.68 6.67 4.01
C ALA A 133 12.08 7.68 5.00
N ALA A 134 12.53 8.94 4.98
CA ALA A 134 11.96 10.01 5.79
C ALA A 134 10.49 10.27 5.43
N GLY A 135 10.16 10.37 4.13
CA GLY A 135 8.77 10.55 3.69
C GLY A 135 7.87 9.37 4.09
N PHE A 136 8.38 8.15 3.96
CA PHE A 136 7.68 6.94 4.41
C PHE A 136 7.46 6.92 5.93
N TYR A 137 8.46 7.36 6.71
CA TYR A 137 8.34 7.49 8.16
C TYR A 137 7.27 8.53 8.58
N LEU A 138 7.17 9.65 7.86
CA LEU A 138 6.12 10.65 8.10
C LEU A 138 4.71 10.09 7.82
N MET A 139 4.51 9.44 6.67
CA MET A 139 3.21 8.85 6.34
C MET A 139 2.82 7.69 7.26
N ALA A 140 3.78 6.88 7.71
CA ALA A 140 3.53 5.77 8.63
C ALA A 140 3.05 6.23 10.02
N GLN A 141 3.33 7.47 10.42
CA GLN A 141 2.78 8.05 11.65
C GLN A 141 1.27 8.33 11.54
N ALA A 142 0.77 8.59 10.33
CA ALA A 142 -0.65 8.82 10.10
C ALA A 142 -1.43 7.52 9.92
N GLU A 143 -0.91 6.58 9.11
CA GLU A 143 -1.55 5.28 8.88
C GLU A 143 -0.53 4.26 8.34
N ALA A 144 -0.46 3.06 8.92
CA ALA A 144 0.57 2.08 8.58
C ALA A 144 0.13 0.99 7.58
N GLY A 145 -1.16 0.73 7.42
CA GLY A 145 -1.66 -0.34 6.55
C GLY A 145 -1.49 -0.08 5.06
N HIS A 146 -1.84 1.10 4.58
CA HIS A 146 -1.62 1.50 3.17
C HIS A 146 -0.13 1.50 2.80
N CYS A 147 0.78 1.63 3.78
CA CYS A 147 2.21 1.52 3.55
C CYS A 147 2.65 0.13 3.06
N CYS A 148 1.84 -0.92 3.25
CA CYS A 148 2.16 -2.28 2.79
C CYS A 148 2.35 -2.37 1.26
N PRO A 149 1.34 -2.03 0.42
CA PRO A 149 1.53 -1.99 -1.04
C PRO A 149 2.59 -0.98 -1.49
N ILE A 150 2.78 0.13 -0.77
CA ILE A 150 3.84 1.11 -1.07
C ILE A 150 5.22 0.48 -0.92
N THR A 151 5.46 -0.28 0.15
CA THR A 151 6.71 -1.01 0.39
C THR A 151 6.90 -2.15 -0.61
N MET A 152 5.87 -2.97 -0.84
CA MET A 152 6.00 -4.08 -1.79
C MET A 152 6.31 -3.57 -3.21
N THR A 153 5.69 -2.48 -3.64
CA THR A 153 5.97 -1.84 -4.94
C THR A 153 7.41 -1.31 -5.01
N HIS A 154 7.90 -0.67 -3.96
CA HIS A 154 9.29 -0.18 -3.90
C HIS A 154 10.32 -1.31 -3.98
N ALA A 155 10.06 -2.40 -3.25
CA ALA A 155 10.92 -3.56 -3.19
C ALA A 155 10.81 -4.48 -4.43
N SER A 156 9.79 -4.29 -5.27
CA SER A 156 9.57 -5.10 -6.47
C SER A 156 10.58 -4.78 -7.58
N ILE A 157 11.09 -3.55 -7.61
CA ILE A 157 11.91 -3.00 -8.69
C ILE A 157 13.22 -3.79 -8.90
N PRO A 158 14.06 -4.06 -7.88
CA PRO A 158 15.29 -4.83 -8.09
C PRO A 158 15.05 -6.22 -8.69
N THR A 159 13.98 -6.91 -8.27
CA THR A 159 13.62 -8.22 -8.82
C THR A 159 13.12 -8.10 -10.26
N LEU A 160 12.34 -7.07 -10.58
CA LEU A 160 11.88 -6.81 -11.94
C LEU A 160 13.05 -6.57 -12.89
N LEU A 161 14.08 -5.84 -12.46
CA LEU A 161 15.27 -5.53 -13.25
C LEU A 161 16.11 -6.77 -13.63
N LEU A 162 15.87 -7.93 -13.02
CA LEU A 162 16.52 -9.18 -13.41
C LEU A 162 16.02 -9.72 -14.76
N ASN A 163 14.93 -9.16 -15.30
CA ASN A 163 14.41 -9.47 -16.63
C ASN A 163 14.19 -8.17 -17.42
N GLU A 164 15.00 -7.95 -18.45
CA GLU A 164 15.00 -6.69 -19.20
C GLU A 164 13.68 -6.40 -19.93
N ASP A 165 13.02 -7.43 -20.46
CA ASP A 165 11.76 -7.26 -21.18
C ASP A 165 10.62 -6.87 -20.23
N LEU A 166 10.51 -7.55 -19.08
CA LEU A 166 9.57 -7.18 -18.03
C LEU A 166 9.87 -5.79 -17.47
N ALA A 167 11.14 -5.45 -17.25
CA ALA A 167 11.52 -4.12 -16.79
C ALA A 167 11.10 -3.04 -17.80
N ARG A 168 11.35 -3.24 -19.10
CA ARG A 168 10.97 -2.31 -20.16
C ARG A 168 9.46 -2.03 -20.16
N GLU A 169 8.65 -3.05 -19.92
CA GLU A 169 7.20 -2.96 -19.94
C GLU A 169 6.62 -2.33 -18.64
N TRP A 170 7.09 -2.78 -17.47
CA TRP A 170 6.45 -2.45 -16.20
C TRP A 170 7.06 -1.24 -15.48
N LEU A 171 8.38 -1.04 -15.60
CA LEU A 171 9.10 -0.03 -14.82
C LEU A 171 8.54 1.39 -14.99
N PRO A 172 8.19 1.87 -16.20
CA PRO A 172 7.63 3.21 -16.36
C PRO A 172 6.35 3.44 -15.55
N LYS A 173 5.50 2.42 -15.42
CA LYS A 173 4.23 2.48 -14.67
C LYS A 173 4.45 2.28 -13.17
N ILE A 174 5.52 1.60 -12.76
CA ILE A 174 5.87 1.44 -11.34
C ILE A 174 6.40 2.76 -10.77
N VAL A 175 7.28 3.45 -11.50
CA VAL A 175 7.91 4.69 -11.01
C VAL A 175 7.01 5.92 -11.14
N ALA A 176 5.91 5.81 -11.90
CA ALA A 176 4.90 6.84 -12.02
C ALA A 176 4.35 7.25 -10.64
N ARG A 177 4.32 8.55 -10.36
CA ARG A 177 3.83 9.15 -9.11
C ARG A 177 2.33 9.39 -9.14
N ASP A 178 1.60 8.33 -9.47
CA ASP A 178 0.14 8.34 -9.58
C ASP A 178 -0.44 7.08 -8.90
N TYR A 179 -1.73 7.12 -8.64
CA TYR A 179 -2.49 6.01 -8.11
C TYR A 179 -3.76 5.78 -8.93
N GLN A 180 -3.87 4.57 -9.48
CA GLN A 180 -5.02 4.13 -10.24
C GLN A 180 -5.50 2.81 -9.63
N PRO A 181 -6.56 2.81 -8.81
CA PRO A 181 -7.06 1.61 -8.15
C PRO A 181 -7.82 0.67 -9.09
N GLU A 182 -8.31 1.15 -10.23
CA GLU A 182 -9.16 0.39 -11.13
C GLU A 182 -8.40 -0.78 -11.76
N LEU A 183 -9.09 -1.93 -11.87
CA LEU A 183 -8.59 -3.07 -12.62
C LEU A 183 -8.68 -2.77 -14.12
N ALA A 184 -7.53 -2.75 -14.79
CA ALA A 184 -7.45 -2.54 -16.22
C ALA A 184 -6.24 -3.30 -16.80
N PRO A 185 -6.23 -3.60 -18.11
CA PRO A 185 -5.04 -4.09 -18.79
C PRO A 185 -3.85 -3.15 -18.59
N LEU A 186 -2.63 -3.69 -18.55
CA LEU A 186 -1.43 -2.90 -18.26
C LEU A 186 -1.29 -1.68 -19.17
N ALA A 187 -1.62 -1.82 -20.46
CA ALA A 187 -1.57 -0.73 -21.44
C ALA A 187 -2.37 0.51 -20.99
N GLU A 188 -3.50 0.32 -20.30
CA GLU A 188 -4.42 1.36 -19.83
C GLU A 188 -4.07 1.90 -18.43
N LYS A 189 -3.13 1.26 -17.72
CA LYS A 189 -2.67 1.71 -16.40
C LYS A 189 -1.69 2.88 -16.51
N ARG A 190 -1.95 4.00 -15.85
CA ARG A 190 -1.00 5.12 -15.68
C ARG A 190 0.05 4.82 -14.62
N ALA A 191 -0.36 4.13 -13.56
CA ALA A 191 0.50 3.66 -12.50
C ALA A 191 0.06 2.28 -12.01
N VAL A 192 1.00 1.53 -11.46
CA VAL A 192 0.75 0.18 -10.91
C VAL A 192 1.25 0.03 -9.48
N LYS A 193 0.73 -0.97 -8.78
CA LYS A 193 1.18 -1.44 -7.47
C LYS A 193 1.44 -2.94 -7.52
N PHE A 194 2.43 -3.37 -6.75
CA PHE A 194 2.83 -4.78 -6.69
C PHE A 194 2.53 -5.38 -5.33
N GLY A 195 2.05 -6.62 -5.35
CA GLY A 195 1.99 -7.48 -4.20
C GLY A 195 3.05 -8.57 -4.26
N MET A 196 3.08 -9.43 -3.24
CA MET A 196 3.98 -10.57 -3.20
C MET A 196 3.27 -11.80 -2.62
N GLY A 197 3.41 -12.93 -3.29
CA GLY A 197 2.80 -14.22 -2.94
C GLY A 197 3.87 -15.28 -2.66
N MET A 198 4.35 -15.34 -1.42
CA MET A 198 5.41 -16.28 -1.01
C MET A 198 4.86 -17.38 -0.12
N THR A 199 4.29 -16.97 1.02
CA THR A 199 3.86 -17.85 2.11
C THR A 199 2.76 -18.80 1.69
N GLU A 200 2.94 -20.08 2.02
CA GLU A 200 1.91 -21.10 1.93
C GLU A 200 1.52 -21.60 3.33
N LYS A 201 0.51 -22.47 3.40
CA LYS A 201 -0.06 -22.95 4.66
C LYS A 201 0.98 -23.68 5.53
N GLN A 202 1.88 -24.40 4.88
CA GLN A 202 2.93 -25.21 5.50
C GLN A 202 4.15 -24.40 5.94
N GLY A 203 4.31 -23.15 5.49
CA GLY A 203 5.49 -22.36 5.83
C GLY A 203 5.55 -21.00 5.15
N GLY A 204 5.96 -20.00 5.93
CA GLY A 204 6.36 -18.67 5.42
C GLY A 204 7.87 -18.48 5.37
N THR A 205 8.59 -19.06 6.33
CA THR A 205 10.06 -18.98 6.40
C THR A 205 10.71 -19.96 5.43
N ASP A 206 10.32 -21.23 5.46
CA ASP A 206 10.82 -22.25 4.53
C ASP A 206 10.04 -22.22 3.21
N VAL A 207 10.36 -21.25 2.36
CA VAL A 207 9.73 -21.09 1.04
C VAL A 207 10.09 -22.22 0.07
N ARG A 208 11.12 -23.03 0.35
CA ARG A 208 11.47 -24.19 -0.50
C ARG A 208 10.49 -25.33 -0.32
N ALA A 209 9.76 -25.37 0.80
CA ALA A 209 8.65 -26.28 1.04
C ALA A 209 7.37 -25.88 0.27
N ASN A 210 7.38 -24.81 -0.54
CA ASN A 210 6.24 -24.43 -1.37
C ASN A 210 5.78 -25.56 -2.30
N THR A 211 4.47 -25.67 -2.46
CA THR A 211 3.78 -26.70 -3.25
C THR A 211 3.04 -26.14 -4.46
N THR A 212 2.92 -24.81 -4.58
CA THR A 212 2.48 -24.17 -5.84
C THR A 212 3.43 -24.59 -6.95
N ARG A 213 2.90 -25.11 -8.06
CA ARG A 213 3.67 -25.59 -9.21
C ARG A 213 3.54 -24.63 -10.38
N ALA A 214 4.59 -24.54 -11.18
CA ALA A 214 4.62 -23.79 -12.42
C ALA A 214 4.93 -24.74 -13.58
N GLU A 215 4.01 -24.83 -14.54
CA GLU A 215 4.13 -25.68 -15.73
C GLU A 215 4.26 -24.79 -16.98
N PRO A 216 5.24 -25.04 -17.87
CA PRO A 216 5.39 -24.24 -19.08
C PRO A 216 4.20 -24.45 -20.02
N THR A 217 3.75 -23.38 -20.67
CA THR A 217 2.64 -23.41 -21.65
C THR A 217 3.10 -23.49 -23.10
N GLY A 218 4.41 -23.36 -23.36
CA GLY A 218 5.04 -23.48 -24.68
C GLY A 218 5.35 -22.15 -25.38
N ASP A 219 4.84 -21.03 -24.88
CA ASP A 219 5.02 -19.67 -25.39
C ASP A 219 5.95 -18.80 -24.52
N GLY A 220 6.70 -19.43 -23.61
CA GLY A 220 7.53 -18.75 -22.62
C GLY A 220 6.78 -18.31 -21.37
N THR A 221 5.46 -18.51 -21.30
CA THR A 221 4.68 -18.31 -20.07
C THR A 221 4.53 -19.60 -19.27
N PHE A 222 3.97 -19.47 -18.06
CA PHE A 222 3.78 -20.58 -17.13
C PHE A 222 2.37 -20.56 -16.54
N ARG A 223 1.78 -21.75 -16.41
CA ARG A 223 0.56 -21.96 -15.66
C ARG A 223 0.92 -22.28 -14.22
N LEU A 224 0.46 -21.46 -13.29
CA LEU A 224 0.63 -21.69 -11.86
C LEU A 224 -0.61 -22.35 -11.25
N THR A 225 -0.42 -23.42 -10.50
CA THR A 225 -1.49 -24.11 -9.75
C THR A 225 -1.04 -24.31 -8.31
N GLY A 226 -1.80 -23.77 -7.36
CA GLY A 226 -1.48 -23.83 -5.94
C GLY A 226 -2.27 -22.81 -5.13
N HIS A 227 -1.70 -22.36 -4.01
CA HIS A 227 -2.31 -21.35 -3.13
C HIS A 227 -1.24 -20.49 -2.48
N LYS A 228 -1.63 -19.29 -2.05
CA LYS A 228 -0.84 -18.48 -1.12
C LYS A 228 -1.68 -18.20 0.11
N TRP A 229 -1.07 -18.40 1.27
CA TRP A 229 -1.78 -18.35 2.53
C TRP A 229 -1.90 -16.93 3.08
N PHE A 230 -0.96 -16.05 2.76
CA PHE A 230 -1.02 -14.63 3.07
C PHE A 230 -0.56 -13.86 1.85
N MET A 231 -1.51 -13.20 1.17
CA MET A 231 -1.24 -12.32 0.04
C MET A 231 -1.84 -10.94 0.32
N SER A 232 -1.01 -10.01 0.75
CA SER A 232 -1.43 -8.64 1.07
C SER A 232 -1.66 -7.81 -0.19
N ALA A 233 -2.51 -6.79 -0.06
CA ALA A 233 -2.94 -5.93 -1.17
C ALA A 233 -3.38 -6.76 -2.40
N PRO A 234 -4.42 -7.60 -2.28
CA PRO A 234 -4.90 -8.45 -3.38
C PRO A 234 -5.36 -7.66 -4.61
N MET A 235 -5.54 -6.33 -4.47
CA MET A 235 -5.88 -5.44 -5.58
C MET A 235 -4.67 -4.92 -6.36
N SER A 236 -3.44 -5.21 -5.95
CA SER A 236 -2.22 -4.90 -6.71
C SER A 236 -2.28 -5.44 -8.13
N ASP A 237 -1.74 -4.71 -9.10
CA ASP A 237 -1.85 -5.04 -10.53
C ASP A 237 -1.11 -6.33 -10.90
N ALA A 238 -0.04 -6.63 -10.18
CA ALA A 238 0.72 -7.87 -10.31
C ALA A 238 1.35 -8.32 -8.99
N PHE A 239 1.74 -9.59 -8.95
CA PHE A 239 2.37 -10.22 -7.80
C PHE A 239 3.66 -10.92 -8.21
N PHE A 240 4.71 -10.75 -7.41
CA PHE A 240 5.83 -11.69 -7.44
C PHE A 240 5.47 -12.94 -6.63
N VAL A 241 5.37 -14.09 -7.31
CA VAL A 241 4.89 -15.36 -6.74
C VAL A 241 5.98 -16.42 -6.82
N LEU A 242 6.24 -17.11 -5.70
CA LEU A 242 7.16 -18.25 -5.68
C LEU A 242 6.44 -19.55 -5.98
N ALA A 243 6.94 -20.33 -6.94
CA ALA A 243 6.40 -21.64 -7.32
C ALA A 243 7.50 -22.61 -7.75
N GLN A 244 7.23 -23.91 -7.66
CA GLN A 244 8.12 -24.99 -8.08
C GLN A 244 8.04 -25.18 -9.59
N GLY A 245 9.14 -24.91 -10.30
CA GLY A 245 9.34 -25.27 -11.69
C GLY A 245 10.24 -26.51 -11.84
N ALA A 246 10.56 -26.88 -13.08
CA ALA A 246 11.44 -28.03 -13.35
C ALA A 246 12.85 -27.88 -12.74
N GLY A 247 13.36 -26.64 -12.62
CA GLY A 247 14.64 -26.32 -11.99
C GLY A 247 14.58 -26.08 -10.48
N GLY A 248 13.45 -26.37 -9.82
CA GLY A 248 13.21 -26.06 -8.41
C GLY A 248 12.44 -24.75 -8.21
N LEU A 249 12.58 -24.16 -7.02
CA LEU A 249 11.83 -22.95 -6.65
C LEU A 249 12.24 -21.77 -7.55
N SER A 250 11.25 -21.12 -8.16
CA SER A 250 11.43 -19.97 -9.06
C SER A 250 10.46 -18.85 -8.71
N CYS A 251 10.75 -17.64 -9.20
CA CYS A 251 9.93 -16.44 -9.02
C CYS A 251 9.22 -16.09 -10.32
N PHE A 252 7.92 -15.83 -10.24
CA PHE A 252 7.07 -15.51 -11.39
C PHE A 252 6.39 -14.16 -11.18
N LEU A 253 6.29 -13.36 -12.24
CA LEU A 253 5.44 -12.18 -12.26
C LEU A 253 4.03 -12.59 -12.70
N VAL A 254 3.05 -12.42 -11.83
CA VAL A 254 1.66 -12.86 -12.07
C VAL A 254 0.73 -11.64 -12.07
N PRO A 255 0.30 -11.14 -13.25
CA PRO A 255 -0.60 -10.00 -13.33
C PRO A 255 -2.05 -10.41 -13.01
N ARG A 256 -2.87 -9.48 -12.51
CA ARG A 256 -4.33 -9.69 -12.33
C ARG A 256 -5.10 -9.70 -13.63
N VAL A 257 -4.58 -9.05 -14.67
CA VAL A 257 -5.15 -8.98 -16.03
C VAL A 257 -4.14 -9.53 -17.01
N LEU A 258 -4.57 -10.48 -17.86
CA LEU A 258 -3.74 -11.08 -18.90
C LEU A 258 -3.56 -10.13 -20.09
N PRO A 259 -2.59 -10.37 -20.99
CA PRO A 259 -2.37 -9.52 -22.17
C PRO A 259 -3.59 -9.41 -23.10
N ASP A 260 -4.48 -10.40 -23.10
CA ASP A 260 -5.73 -10.38 -23.87
C ASP A 260 -6.86 -9.55 -23.21
N GLY A 261 -6.58 -8.94 -22.05
CA GLY A 261 -7.52 -8.13 -21.29
C GLY A 261 -8.43 -8.93 -20.35
N SER A 262 -8.37 -10.26 -20.38
CA SER A 262 -9.14 -11.11 -19.47
C SER A 262 -8.55 -11.10 -18.06
N ARG A 263 -9.40 -11.32 -17.05
CA ARG A 263 -8.94 -11.45 -15.66
C ARG A 263 -8.18 -12.78 -15.51
N ASN A 264 -6.98 -12.71 -14.93
CA ASN A 264 -6.18 -13.88 -14.62
C ASN A 264 -6.83 -14.74 -13.51
N ALA A 265 -6.52 -16.02 -13.47
CA ALA A 265 -7.18 -17.02 -12.63
C ALA A 265 -6.71 -16.99 -11.14
N ILE A 266 -6.58 -15.80 -10.55
CA ILE A 266 -6.30 -15.62 -9.12
C ILE A 266 -7.64 -15.65 -8.37
N ARG A 267 -7.82 -16.64 -7.49
CA ARG A 267 -9.09 -16.88 -6.79
C ARG A 267 -8.99 -16.50 -5.33
N LEU A 268 -9.57 -15.36 -4.96
CA LEU A 268 -9.63 -14.92 -3.57
C LEU A 268 -10.64 -15.78 -2.81
N GLN A 269 -10.24 -16.34 -1.67
CA GLN A 269 -11.09 -17.20 -0.85
C GLN A 269 -11.65 -16.45 0.35
N ARG A 270 -10.79 -15.73 1.07
CA ARG A 270 -11.18 -14.93 2.24
C ARG A 270 -10.17 -13.84 2.52
N LEU A 271 -10.60 -12.87 3.33
CA LEU A 271 -9.68 -11.93 3.98
C LEU A 271 -9.37 -12.41 5.39
N LYS A 272 -8.15 -12.11 5.84
CA LYS A 272 -7.74 -12.34 7.22
C LYS A 272 -8.46 -11.36 8.13
N ASP A 273 -9.03 -11.87 9.23
CA ASP A 273 -9.41 -11.04 10.36
C ASP A 273 -8.18 -10.84 11.25
N LYS A 274 -7.55 -9.67 11.13
CA LYS A 274 -6.24 -9.38 11.73
C LYS A 274 -6.41 -8.58 13.02
N LEU A 275 -5.50 -8.83 13.98
CA LEU A 275 -5.38 -8.06 15.22
C LEU A 275 -5.19 -6.56 14.95
N GLY A 276 -4.29 -6.22 14.02
CA GLY A 276 -4.01 -4.86 13.56
C GLY A 276 -3.76 -4.84 12.06
N ASN A 277 -3.22 -3.73 11.52
CA ASN A 277 -3.00 -3.59 10.06
C ASN A 277 -4.30 -3.79 9.27
N ARG A 278 -5.46 -3.44 9.85
CA ARG A 278 -6.79 -3.83 9.40
C ARG A 278 -7.23 -3.12 8.13
N SER A 279 -6.72 -1.91 7.90
CA SER A 279 -6.90 -1.14 6.65
C SER A 279 -6.28 -1.81 5.42
N ASN A 280 -5.26 -2.66 5.60
CA ASN A 280 -4.62 -3.43 4.54
C ASN A 280 -5.32 -4.78 4.38
N ALA A 281 -5.92 -5.07 3.24
CA ALA A 281 -6.47 -6.40 3.00
C ALA A 281 -5.32 -7.43 2.84
N SER A 282 -5.42 -8.54 3.57
CA SER A 282 -4.57 -9.72 3.35
C SER A 282 -5.49 -10.88 3.00
N SER A 283 -5.30 -11.48 1.84
CA SER A 283 -6.15 -12.56 1.33
C SER A 283 -5.50 -13.94 1.45
N GLU A 284 -6.34 -14.95 1.33
CA GLU A 284 -6.02 -16.30 0.83
C GLU A 284 -6.47 -16.45 -0.61
#